data_AF-A0A850DIK6-F1
#
_entry.id   AF-A0A850DIK6-F1
#
_cell.length_a   1.000
_cell.length_b   1.000
_cell.length_c   1.000
_cell.angle_alpha   90.00
_cell.angle_beta   90.00
_cell.angle_gamma   90.00
#
_symmetry.space_group_name_H-M   'P 1'
#
loop_
_entity.id
_entity.type
_entity.pdbx_description
1 polymer ?
#
loop_
_entity_poly.entity_id
_entity_poly.type
_entity_poly.pdbx_seq_one_letter_code
_entity_poly.pdbx_strand_id
1 'polypeptide(L)'
;MAEPVLDIDEPWEVALVAGKFTAACTAVTGSVSATCHALTVEQKPRSTLDYAVEGIRAWITSTLSDRSAAVGAKAQDVLHAALCDTNDITWTDHDSGAQIRRCGSSAPPVTNLQNDP
;
A
#
# COMPACT_ATOMS: atom_id res chain seq x y z
N MET A 1 28.85 -2.78 -3.42
CA MET A 1 27.66 -2.09 -3.94
C MET A 1 27.20 -1.15 -2.84
N ALA A 2 27.17 0.16 -3.09
CA ALA A 2 26.58 1.08 -2.12
C ALA A 2 25.07 0.76 -2.04
N GLU A 3 24.56 0.54 -0.83
CA GLU A 3 23.11 0.49 -0.66
C GLU A 3 22.53 1.84 -1.10
N PRO A 4 21.40 1.86 -1.83
CA PRO A 4 20.73 3.10 -2.14
C PRO A 4 20.28 3.72 -0.82
N VAL A 5 21.01 4.73 -0.36
CA VAL A 5 20.62 5.54 0.79
C VAL A 5 19.28 6.17 0.42
N LEU A 6 18.28 5.94 1.28
CA LEU A 6 17.00 6.61 1.19
C LEU A 6 17.24 8.06 1.64
N ASP A 7 17.61 8.92 0.69
CA ASP A 7 17.65 10.35 0.89
C ASP A 7 16.22 10.89 0.72
N ILE A 8 15.73 11.59 1.73
CA ILE A 8 14.40 12.22 1.74
C ILE A 8 14.66 13.64 2.22
N ASP A 9 15.08 14.50 1.29
CA ASP A 9 15.35 15.91 1.58
C ASP A 9 14.30 16.84 0.96
N GLU A 10 13.64 16.39 -0.11
CA GLU A 10 12.59 17.16 -0.78
C GLU A 10 11.20 16.50 -0.67
N PRO A 11 10.11 17.29 -0.54
CA PRO A 11 8.75 16.75 -0.39
C PRO A 11 8.34 15.79 -1.52
N TRP A 12 8.76 16.04 -2.76
CA TRP A 12 8.42 15.20 -3.91
C TRP A 12 9.08 13.80 -3.83
N GLU A 13 10.19 13.65 -3.10
CA GLU A 13 10.84 12.36 -2.89
C GLU A 13 9.99 11.42 -2.03
N VAL A 14 9.20 11.97 -1.10
CA VAL A 14 8.24 11.21 -0.29
C VAL A 14 7.18 10.57 -1.20
N ALA A 15 6.60 11.35 -2.11
CA ALA A 15 5.64 10.84 -3.10
C ALA A 15 6.28 9.80 -4.03
N LEU A 16 7.55 10.00 -4.42
CA LEU A 16 8.29 9.07 -5.26
C LEU A 16 8.56 7.74 -4.56
N VAL A 17 8.99 7.76 -3.30
CA VAL A 17 9.22 6.56 -2.49
C VAL A 17 7.91 5.83 -2.22
N ALA A 18 6.84 6.55 -1.90
CA ALA A 18 5.51 5.97 -1.75
C ALA A 18 5.05 5.29 -3.06
N GLY A 19 5.29 5.91 -4.22
CA GLY A 19 5.01 5.32 -5.52
C GLY A 19 5.77 4.02 -5.78
N LYS A 20 7.07 3.98 -5.44
CA LYS A 20 7.89 2.75 -5.52
C LYS A 20 7.36 1.65 -4.61
N PHE A 21 7.00 1.98 -3.37
CA PHE A 21 6.38 1.05 -2.43
C PHE A 21 5.06 0.49 -2.99
N THR A 22 4.19 1.34 -3.50
CA THR A 22 2.91 0.93 -4.09
C THR A 22 3.09 0.05 -5.33
N ALA A 23 4.07 0.34 -6.18
CA ALA A 23 4.42 -0.50 -7.31
C ALA A 23 4.92 -1.89 -6.86
N ALA A 24 5.77 -1.95 -5.83
CA ALA A 24 6.24 -3.21 -5.26
C ALA A 24 5.09 -4.03 -4.66
N CYS A 25 4.19 -3.41 -3.89
CA CYS A 25 2.98 -4.08 -3.40
C CYS A 25 2.09 -4.59 -4.54
N THR A 26 1.91 -3.81 -5.61
CA THR A 26 1.13 -4.22 -6.78
C THR A 26 1.77 -5.43 -7.47
N ALA A 27 3.09 -5.47 -7.61
CA ALA A 27 3.81 -6.61 -8.18
C ALA A 27 3.65 -7.89 -7.32
N VAL A 28 3.69 -7.75 -5.99
CA VAL A 28 3.43 -8.86 -5.06
C VAL A 28 1.99 -9.35 -5.21
N THR A 29 0.99 -8.46 -5.20
CA THR A 29 -0.42 -8.83 -5.41
C THR A 29 -0.63 -9.54 -6.75
N GLY A 30 0.00 -9.08 -7.82
CA GLY A 30 -0.02 -9.76 -9.12
C GLY A 30 0.59 -11.17 -9.07
N SER A 31 1.72 -11.34 -8.37
CA SER A 31 2.37 -12.64 -8.19
C SER A 31 1.52 -13.62 -7.37
N VAL A 32 0.86 -13.13 -6.32
CA VAL A 32 -0.08 -13.93 -5.52
C VAL A 32 -1.28 -14.36 -6.38
N SER A 33 -1.85 -13.45 -7.16
CA SER A 33 -2.95 -13.77 -8.08
C SER A 33 -2.56 -14.85 -9.10
N ALA A 34 -1.37 -14.72 -9.70
CA ALA A 34 -0.83 -15.73 -10.62
C ALA A 34 -0.64 -17.10 -9.93
N THR A 35 -0.15 -17.11 -8.69
CA THR A 35 0.03 -18.34 -7.90
C THR A 35 -1.32 -19.01 -7.61
N CYS A 36 -2.31 -18.23 -7.18
CA CYS A 36 -3.69 -18.69 -6.99
C CYS A 36 -4.31 -19.28 -8.26
N HIS A 37 -4.01 -18.68 -9.43
CA HIS A 37 -4.47 -19.19 -10.72
C HIS A 37 -3.74 -20.48 -11.13
N ALA A 38 -2.45 -20.60 -10.81
CA ALA A 38 -1.66 -21.80 -11.07
C ALA A 38 -2.08 -22.99 -10.19
N LEU A 39 -2.60 -22.74 -8.99
CA LEU A 39 -3.28 -23.75 -8.18
C LEU A 39 -4.57 -24.17 -8.90
N THR A 40 -4.49 -25.14 -9.80
CA THR A 40 -5.63 -25.76 -10.48
C THR A 40 -5.59 -27.26 -10.29
N VAL A 41 -6.75 -27.88 -10.06
CA VAL A 41 -6.86 -29.34 -10.04
C VAL A 41 -7.27 -29.78 -11.43
N GLU A 42 -6.41 -30.54 -12.10
CA GLU A 42 -6.62 -30.96 -13.50
C GLU A 42 -7.80 -31.92 -13.67
N GLN A 43 -8.12 -32.69 -12.62
CA GLN A 43 -9.20 -33.68 -12.66
C GLN A 43 -10.35 -33.29 -11.74
N LYS A 44 -11.58 -33.50 -12.24
CA LYS A 44 -12.78 -33.35 -11.43
C LYS A 44 -12.70 -34.28 -10.20
N PRO A 45 -13.07 -33.82 -8.99
CA PRO A 45 -13.10 -34.65 -7.79
C PRO A 45 -13.94 -35.92 -8.00
N ARG A 46 -13.41 -37.08 -7.63
CA ARG A 46 -14.09 -38.39 -7.76
C ARG A 46 -14.26 -39.12 -6.42
N SER A 47 -13.45 -38.77 -5.43
CA SER A 47 -13.47 -39.34 -4.09
C SER A 47 -13.69 -38.28 -3.01
N THR A 48 -14.08 -38.71 -1.81
CA THR A 48 -14.20 -37.82 -0.64
C THR A 48 -12.89 -37.08 -0.34
N LEU A 49 -11.74 -37.74 -0.58
CA LEU A 49 -10.43 -37.11 -0.42
C LEU A 49 -10.23 -35.97 -1.44
N ASP A 50 -10.63 -36.18 -2.70
CA ASP A 50 -10.49 -35.15 -3.74
C ASP A 50 -11.35 -33.91 -3.42
N TYR A 51 -12.56 -34.11 -2.91
CA TYR A 51 -13.42 -33.01 -2.46
C TYR A 51 -12.82 -32.24 -1.28
N ALA A 52 -12.18 -32.95 -0.34
CA ALA A 52 -11.49 -32.30 0.78
C ALA A 52 -10.30 -31.46 0.30
N VAL A 53 -9.50 -31.99 -0.64
CA VAL A 53 -8.39 -31.27 -1.27
C VAL A 53 -8.87 -30.03 -2.02
N GLU A 54 -9.96 -30.14 -2.78
CA GLU A 54 -10.57 -29.00 -3.48
C GLU A 54 -11.08 -27.93 -2.51
N GLY A 55 -11.65 -28.34 -1.37
CA GLY A 55 -12.06 -27.43 -0.30
C GLY A 55 -10.88 -26.67 0.30
N ILE A 56 -9.77 -27.36 0.57
CA ILE A 56 -8.53 -26.73 1.06
C ILE A 56 -7.96 -25.76 0.02
N ARG A 57 -7.91 -26.16 -1.26
CA ARG A 57 -7.48 -25.30 -2.36
C ARG A 57 -8.33 -24.03 -2.42
N ALA A 58 -9.65 -24.16 -2.42
CA ALA A 58 -10.56 -23.02 -2.46
C ALA A 58 -10.35 -22.08 -1.27
N TRP A 59 -10.16 -22.62 -0.07
CA TRP A 59 -9.84 -21.84 1.12
C TRP A 59 -8.51 -21.09 1.00
N ILE A 60 -7.45 -21.74 0.51
CA ILE A 60 -6.13 -21.10 0.28
C ILE A 60 -6.28 -19.96 -0.73
N THR A 61 -6.89 -20.22 -1.89
CA THR A 61 -7.08 -19.23 -2.95
C THR A 61 -7.87 -18.02 -2.47
N SER A 62 -8.96 -18.25 -1.73
CA SER A 62 -9.79 -17.18 -1.16
C SER A 62 -8.98 -16.33 -0.17
N THR A 63 -8.32 -16.99 0.79
CA THR A 63 -7.53 -16.32 1.83
C THR A 63 -6.40 -15.47 1.24
N LEU A 64 -5.65 -16.01 0.28
CA LEU A 64 -4.56 -15.29 -0.37
C LEU A 64 -5.07 -14.12 -1.21
N SER A 65 -6.18 -14.30 -1.92
CA SER A 65 -6.79 -13.23 -2.72
C SER A 65 -7.23 -12.07 -1.82
N ASP A 66 -7.97 -12.34 -0.74
CA ASP A 66 -8.44 -11.32 0.20
C ASP A 66 -7.29 -10.53 0.84
N ARG A 67 -6.24 -11.24 1.27
CA ARG A 67 -5.06 -10.60 1.87
C ARG A 67 -4.28 -9.77 0.86
N SER A 68 -4.12 -10.25 -0.36
CA SER A 68 -3.44 -9.51 -1.44
C SER A 68 -4.19 -8.25 -1.85
N ALA A 69 -5.52 -8.29 -1.84
CA ALA A 69 -6.37 -7.13 -2.09
C ALA A 69 -6.24 -6.09 -0.97
N ALA A 70 -6.22 -6.52 0.30
CA ALA A 70 -6.01 -5.64 1.44
C ALA A 70 -4.64 -4.93 1.41
N VAL A 71 -3.58 -5.65 1.02
CA VAL A 71 -2.23 -5.07 0.84
C VAL A 71 -2.25 -4.03 -0.28
N GLY A 72 -2.86 -4.35 -1.42
CA GLY A 72 -2.98 -3.41 -2.54
C GLY A 72 -3.73 -2.13 -2.15
N ALA A 73 -4.86 -2.25 -1.45
CA ALA A 73 -5.62 -1.11 -0.95
C ALA A 73 -4.79 -0.24 0.00
N LYS A 74 -4.13 -0.86 0.99
CA LYS A 74 -3.30 -0.13 1.95
C LYS A 74 -2.13 0.60 1.27
N ALA A 75 -1.55 0.00 0.23
CA ALA A 75 -0.48 0.64 -0.53
C ALA A 75 -0.96 1.85 -1.34
N GLN A 76 -2.20 1.84 -1.83
CA GLN A 76 -2.82 3.01 -2.47
C GLN A 76 -3.12 4.11 -1.45
N ASP A 77 -3.60 3.76 -0.25
CA ASP A 77 -3.81 4.75 0.83
C ASP A 77 -2.52 5.48 1.21
N VAL A 78 -1.39 4.74 1.30
CA VAL A 78 -0.07 5.32 1.60
C VAL A 78 0.36 6.30 0.50
N LEU A 79 0.19 5.94 -0.77
CA LEU A 79 0.51 6.83 -1.89
C LEU A 79 -0.39 8.07 -1.90
N HIS A 80 -1.69 7.89 -1.66
CA HIS A 80 -2.64 9.00 -1.60
C HIS A 80 -2.27 9.99 -0.49
N ALA A 81 -1.96 9.50 0.71
CA ALA A 81 -1.51 10.33 1.82
C ALA A 81 -0.22 11.09 1.46
N ALA A 82 0.79 10.41 0.93
CA ALA A 82 2.04 11.05 0.52
C ALA A 82 1.83 12.16 -0.52
N LEU A 83 0.94 11.95 -1.50
CA LEU A 83 0.61 12.96 -2.50
C LEU A 83 -0.13 14.15 -1.90
N CYS A 84 -1.11 13.92 -1.01
CA CYS A 84 -1.80 14.98 -0.30
C CYS A 84 -0.81 15.82 0.52
N ASP A 85 0.05 15.18 1.31
CA ASP A 85 1.02 15.86 2.18
C ASP A 85 2.07 16.65 1.38
N THR A 86 2.56 16.09 0.27
CA THR A 86 3.50 16.77 -0.64
C THR A 86 2.87 18.02 -1.27
N ASN A 87 1.60 17.91 -1.68
CA ASN A 87 0.86 19.05 -2.21
C ASN A 87 0.64 20.11 -1.14
N ASP A 88 0.22 19.74 0.07
CA ASP A 88 0.01 20.68 1.16
C ASP A 88 1.31 21.46 1.51
N ILE A 89 2.48 20.81 1.47
CA ILE A 89 3.79 21.50 1.63
C ILE A 89 4.02 22.50 0.50
N THR A 90 3.90 22.05 -0.76
CA THR A 90 4.11 22.89 -1.95
C THR A 90 3.21 24.14 -1.93
N TRP A 91 1.97 23.96 -1.46
CA TRP A 91 0.98 25.03 -1.40
C TRP A 91 1.25 25.98 -0.22
N THR A 92 1.73 25.45 0.90
CA THR A 92 2.19 26.26 2.03
C THR A 92 3.38 27.14 1.62
N ASP A 93 4.31 26.61 0.84
CA ASP A 93 5.44 27.39 0.29
C ASP A 93 4.96 28.50 -0.64
N HIS A 94 4.01 28.18 -1.54
CA HIS A 94 3.40 29.17 -2.43
C HIS A 94 2.67 30.29 -1.66
N ASP A 95 1.98 29.94 -0.58
CA ASP A 95 1.18 30.85 0.23
C ASP A 95 2.01 31.48 1.38
N SER A 96 3.35 31.54 1.24
CA SER A 96 4.30 32.20 2.16
C SER A 96 4.23 31.70 3.61
N GLY A 97 4.00 30.40 3.81
CA GLY A 97 3.97 29.77 5.13
C GLY A 97 2.60 29.77 5.81
N ALA A 98 1.53 30.21 5.13
CA ALA A 98 0.18 29.99 5.64
C ALA A 98 -0.11 28.48 5.64
N GLN A 99 -0.28 27.87 6.83
CA GLN A 99 -0.65 26.47 6.94
C GLN A 99 -2.02 26.23 6.29
N ILE A 100 -2.02 25.51 5.19
CA ILE A 100 -3.24 25.22 4.46
C ILE A 100 -3.32 23.72 4.18
N ARG A 101 -4.04 23.01 5.03
CA ARG A 101 -4.47 21.63 4.73
C ARG A 101 -5.69 21.68 3.82
N ARG A 102 -5.57 21.20 2.58
CA ARG A 102 -6.69 21.19 1.61
C ARG A 102 -7.13 19.77 1.23
N CYS A 103 -6.33 18.73 1.49
CA CYS A 103 -6.60 17.35 1.03
C CYS A 103 -7.07 16.44 2.18
N GLY A 104 -8.39 16.29 2.38
CA GLY A 104 -9.03 15.16 3.11
C GLY A 104 -8.50 14.78 4.51
N SER A 105 -7.78 15.66 5.22
CA SER A 105 -6.94 15.28 6.36
C SER A 105 -7.73 14.76 7.57
N SER A 106 -7.64 13.47 7.83
CA SER A 106 -8.09 12.84 9.09
C SER A 106 -7.01 12.81 10.17
N ALA A 107 -5.82 13.37 9.91
CA ALA A 107 -4.78 13.52 10.92
C ALA A 107 -5.10 14.71 11.84
N PRO A 108 -5.16 14.53 13.18
CA PRO A 108 -5.33 15.64 14.10
C PRO A 108 -4.15 16.62 13.97
N PRO A 109 -4.36 17.93 14.18
CA PRO A 109 -3.27 18.89 14.17
C PRO A 109 -2.22 18.49 15.21
N VAL A 110 -0.95 18.45 14.80
CA VAL A 110 0.18 18.37 15.72
C VAL A 110 0.16 19.65 16.54
N THR A 111 -0.34 19.57 17.77
CA THR A 111 -0.22 20.66 18.73
C THR A 111 1.27 20.85 18.97
N ASN A 112 1.83 21.98 18.53
CA ASN A 112 3.18 22.37 18.90
C ASN A 112 3.28 22.30 20.42
N LEU A 113 4.13 21.42 20.93
CA LEU A 113 4.67 21.53 22.28
C LEU A 113 5.47 22.84 22.30
N GLN A 114 4.77 23.94 22.57
CA GLN A 114 5.40 25.15 23.06
C GLN A 114 6.16 24.74 24.32
N ASN A 115 7.49 24.81 24.23
CA ASN A 115 8.36 24.84 25.38
C ASN A 115 7.91 26.01 26.25
N ASP A 116 7.25 25.72 27.35
CA ASP A 116 7.11 26.67 28.45
C ASP A 116 8.47 26.74 29.20
N PRO A 117 8.89 27.94 29.65
CA PRO A 117 10.20 28.20 30.25
C PRO A 117 10.45 27.50 31.60
#